data_AF-A0A3D3UFC8-F1
#
_entry.id   AF-A0A3D3UFC8-F1
#
_cell.length_a   1.000
_cell.length_b   1.000
_cell.length_c   1.000
_cell.angle_alpha   90.00
_cell.angle_beta   90.00
_cell.angle_gamma   90.00
#
_symmetry.space_group_name_H-M   'P 1'
#
loop_
_entity.id
_entity.type
_entity.pdbx_description
1 polymer ?
#
loop_
_entity_poly.entity_id
_entity_poly.type
_entity_poly.pdbx_seq_one_letter_code
_entity_poly.pdbx_strand_id
1 'polypeptide(L)'
;MSDSDVPVGAPGTGLRRSLGLGMLTLYGVGIIVGAGIYVLIGEVVGAAGFSAPLSFLIAGILVAPTGYSYAELVARFPEAAGQA
;
A
#
# COMPACT_ATOMS: atom_id res chain seq x y z
N MET A 1 14.75 -32.79 17.58
CA MET A 1 13.59 -32.75 16.68
C MET A 1 13.69 -31.41 15.98
N SER A 2 14.27 -31.40 14.77
CA SER A 2 14.59 -30.16 14.05
C SER A 2 13.33 -29.61 13.41
N ASP A 3 13.10 -28.31 13.56
CA ASP A 3 11.96 -27.55 13.00
C ASP A 3 12.02 -27.41 11.46
N SER A 4 12.90 -28.15 10.78
CA SER A 4 13.24 -28.01 9.37
C SER A 4 12.45 -28.90 8.40
N ASP A 5 11.54 -29.74 8.91
CA ASP A 5 10.80 -30.75 8.11
C ASP A 5 9.29 -30.49 8.04
N VAL A 6 8.83 -29.23 8.18
CA VAL A 6 7.46 -28.88 7.79
C VAL A 6 7.46 -28.56 6.30
N PRO A 7 6.84 -29.40 5.43
CA PRO A 7 6.76 -29.10 4.01
C PRO A 7 5.94 -27.83 3.79
N VAL A 8 6.61 -26.74 3.38
CA VAL A 8 5.95 -25.54 2.86
C VAL A 8 5.22 -25.94 1.57
N GLY A 9 3.90 -26.06 1.68
CA GLY A 9 2.98 -26.30 0.57
C GLY A 9 2.82 -27.77 0.19
N ALA A 10 1.80 -28.42 0.76
CA ALA A 10 1.27 -29.65 0.16
C ALA A 10 0.68 -29.33 -1.24
N PRO A 11 0.77 -30.22 -2.23
CA PRO A 11 0.19 -30.00 -3.57
C PRO A 11 -1.33 -29.78 -3.44
N GLY A 12 -1.76 -28.52 -3.46
CA GLY A 12 -3.16 -28.13 -3.28
C GLY A 12 -3.43 -26.99 -2.27
N THR A 13 -2.44 -26.52 -1.50
CA THR A 13 -2.67 -25.49 -0.43
C THR A 13 -2.27 -24.06 -0.81
N GLY A 14 -2.08 -23.75 -2.10
CA GLY A 14 -1.69 -22.40 -2.55
C GLY A 14 -2.89 -21.44 -2.69
N LEU A 15 -2.73 -20.17 -2.28
CA LEU A 15 -3.73 -19.14 -2.52
C LEU A 15 -3.92 -18.90 -4.03
N ARG A 16 -5.18 -18.80 -4.45
CA ARG A 16 -5.53 -18.45 -5.83
C ARG A 16 -5.29 -16.95 -6.06
N ARG A 17 -4.37 -16.60 -6.96
CA ARG A 17 -4.16 -15.22 -7.41
C ARG A 17 -5.41 -14.70 -8.12
N SER A 18 -6.21 -13.91 -7.40
CA SER A 18 -7.49 -13.35 -7.88
C SER A 18 -7.52 -11.82 -7.91
N LEU A 19 -6.59 -11.17 -7.21
CA LEU A 19 -6.44 -9.72 -7.20
C LEU A 19 -5.76 -9.25 -8.49
N GLY A 20 -6.56 -8.72 -9.42
CA GLY A 20 -6.06 -8.01 -10.59
C GLY A 20 -5.67 -6.56 -10.27
N LEU A 21 -5.14 -5.85 -11.27
CA LEU A 21 -4.67 -4.46 -11.15
C LEU A 21 -5.73 -3.54 -10.51
N GLY A 22 -6.97 -3.56 -11.03
CA GLY A 22 -8.03 -2.67 -10.54
C GLY A 22 -8.41 -2.90 -9.08
N MET A 23 -8.53 -4.17 -8.66
CA MET A 23 -8.79 -4.50 -7.25
C MET A 23 -7.63 -4.10 -6.34
N LEU A 24 -6.39 -4.31 -6.80
CA LEU A 24 -5.20 -3.94 -6.04
C LEU A 24 -5.05 -2.41 -5.91
N THR A 25 -5.32 -1.66 -6.97
CA THR A 25 -5.33 -0.19 -6.93
C THR A 25 -6.42 0.31 -6.00
N LEU A 26 -7.64 -0.23 -6.09
CA LEU A 26 -8.74 0.17 -5.20
C LEU A 26 -8.42 -0.15 -3.73
N TYR A 27 -7.81 -1.31 -3.47
CA TYR A 27 -7.33 -1.69 -2.15
C TYR A 27 -6.34 -0.67 -1.58
N GLY A 28 -5.31 -0.30 -2.37
CA GLY A 28 -4.33 0.69 -1.96
C GLY A 28 -4.94 2.08 -1.70
N VAL A 29 -5.79 2.56 -2.61
CA VAL A 29 -6.49 3.84 -2.45
C VAL A 29 -7.38 3.82 -1.20
N GLY A 30 -8.12 2.74 -0.98
CA GLY A 30 -8.98 2.57 0.19
C GLY A 30 -8.20 2.66 1.51
N ILE A 31 -7.02 2.03 1.58
CA ILE A 31 -6.14 2.11 2.76
C ILE A 31 -5.66 3.54 3.00
N ILE A 32 -5.14 4.22 1.96
CA ILE A 32 -4.59 5.58 2.10
C ILE A 32 -5.66 6.57 2.53
N VAL A 33 -6.85 6.51 1.92
CA VAL A 33 -7.96 7.42 2.26
C VAL A 33 -8.52 7.11 3.64
N GLY A 34 -8.76 5.84 3.94
CA GLY A 34 -9.37 5.40 5.20
C GLY A 34 -8.48 5.61 6.42
N ALA A 35 -7.21 5.20 6.34
CA ALA A 35 -6.28 5.32 7.46
C ALA A 35 -5.67 6.72 7.60
N GLY A 36 -5.43 7.40 6.48
CA GLY A 36 -4.76 8.71 6.47
C GLY A 36 -5.74 9.87 6.46
N ILE A 37 -6.45 10.04 5.35
CA ILE A 37 -7.21 11.27 5.08
C ILE A 37 -8.31 11.49 6.10
N TYR A 38 -9.11 10.47 6.44
CA TYR A 38 -10.24 10.65 7.36
C TYR A 38 -9.82 11.01 8.78
N VAL A 39 -8.63 10.58 9.21
CA VAL A 39 -8.09 10.92 10.53
C VAL A 39 -7.50 12.33 10.54
N LEU A 40 -6.82 12.74 9.47
CA LEU A 40 -6.02 13.96 9.43
C LEU A 40 -6.74 15.18 8.83
N ILE A 41 -7.86 14.98 8.12
CA ILE A 41 -8.55 16.06 7.40
C ILE A 41 -8.92 17.24 8.30
N GLY A 42 -9.37 16.97 9.54
CA GLY A 42 -9.78 18.02 10.49
C GLY A 42 -8.61 18.88 10.94
N GLU A 43 -7.47 18.27 11.23
CA GLU A 43 -6.25 18.98 11.64
C GLU A 43 -5.69 19.83 10.48
N VAL A 44 -5.63 19.24 9.27
CA VAL A 44 -5.14 19.96 8.08
C VAL A 44 -6.04 21.14 7.73
N VAL A 45 -7.37 20.98 7.80
CA VAL A 45 -8.31 22.09 7.57
C VAL A 45 -8.20 23.13 8.69
N GLY A 46 -7.98 22.72 9.94
CA GLY A 46 -7.73 23.65 11.04
C GLY A 46 -6.47 24.51 10.83
N ALA A 47 -5.42 23.92 10.28
CA ALA A 47 -4.15 24.62 10.03
C ALA A 47 -4.16 25.46 8.73
N ALA A 48 -4.67 24.91 7.63
CA ALA A 48 -4.58 25.51 6.29
C ALA A 48 -5.88 26.21 5.84
N GLY A 49 -7.01 25.96 6.50
CA GLY A 49 -8.30 26.55 6.19
C GLY A 49 -8.71 26.32 4.73
N PHE A 50 -9.06 27.41 4.03
CA PHE A 50 -9.44 27.34 2.61
C PHE A 50 -8.31 26.86 1.68
N SER A 51 -7.06 26.96 2.12
CA SER A 51 -5.90 26.50 1.34
C SER A 51 -5.61 25.00 1.49
N ALA A 52 -6.36 24.26 2.32
CA ALA A 52 -6.17 22.83 2.53
C ALA A 52 -6.12 21.98 1.23
N PRO A 53 -6.95 22.22 0.19
CA PRO A 53 -6.82 21.50 -1.07
C PRO A 53 -5.46 21.69 -1.75
N LEU A 54 -4.89 22.89 -1.67
CA LEU A 54 -3.57 23.19 -2.22
C LEU A 54 -2.47 22.46 -1.45
N SER A 55 -2.58 22.39 -0.12
CA SER A 55 -1.66 21.61 0.72
C SER A 55 -1.66 20.12 0.36
N PHE A 56 -2.84 19.52 0.16
CA PHE A 56 -2.95 18.13 -0.29
C PHE A 56 -2.38 17.90 -1.68
N LEU A 57 -2.58 18.84 -2.62
CA LEU A 57 -2.01 18.76 -3.96
C LEU A 57 -0.48 18.75 -3.91
N ILE A 58 0.12 19.66 -3.15
CA ILE A 58 1.58 19.74 -2.96
C ILE A 58 2.10 18.48 -2.29
N ALA A 59 1.43 17.98 -1.24
CA ALA A 59 1.78 16.72 -0.59
C ALA A 59 1.72 15.52 -1.56
N GLY A 60 0.73 15.47 -2.44
CA GLY A 60 0.60 14.46 -3.49
C GLY A 60 1.78 14.45 -4.46
N ILE A 61 2.26 15.63 -4.86
CA ILE A 61 3.45 15.76 -5.71
C ILE A 61 4.71 15.33 -4.96
N LEU A 62 4.84 15.72 -3.69
CA LEU A 62 5.98 15.36 -2.84
C LEU A 62 6.10 13.85 -2.60
N VAL A 63 4.97 13.14 -2.48
CA VAL A 63 4.96 11.68 -2.24
C VAL A 63 5.13 10.86 -3.53
N ALA A 64 4.92 11.44 -4.71
CA ALA A 64 5.07 10.77 -6.00
C ALA A 64 6.43 10.03 -6.17
N PRO A 65 7.60 10.65 -5.89
CA PRO A 65 8.88 9.93 -5.98
C PRO A 65 8.95 8.73 -5.02
N THR A 66 8.39 8.84 -3.81
CA THR A 66 8.32 7.72 -2.86
C THR A 66 7.49 6.57 -3.43
N GLY A 67 6.31 6.87 -3.99
CA GLY A 67 5.47 5.88 -4.66
C GLY A 67 6.17 5.21 -5.84
N TYR A 68 6.93 5.97 -6.63
CA TYR A 68 7.72 5.43 -7.74
C TYR A 68 8.84 4.50 -7.26
N SER A 69 9.56 4.85 -6.19
CA SER A 69 10.57 3.97 -5.60
C SER A 69 9.96 2.65 -5.10
N TYR A 70 8.79 2.69 -4.45
CA TYR A 70 8.09 1.47 -4.06
C TYR A 70 7.62 0.65 -5.27
N ALA A 71 7.16 1.30 -6.33
CA ALA A 71 6.76 0.61 -7.56
C ALA A 71 7.94 -0.13 -8.21
N GLU A 72 9.13 0.48 -8.28
CA GLU A 72 10.34 -0.21 -8.76
C GLU A 72 10.74 -1.37 -7.86
N LEU A 73 10.65 -1.19 -6.53
CA LEU A 73 11.02 -2.23 -5.57
C LEU A 73 10.14 -3.47 -5.71
N VAL A 74 8.82 -3.28 -5.73
CA VAL A 74 7.85 -4.38 -5.84
C VAL A 74 7.91 -5.03 -7.23
N ALA A 75 8.23 -4.28 -8.28
CA ALA A 75 8.44 -4.84 -9.61
C ALA A 75 9.67 -5.76 -9.67
N ARG A 76 10.75 -5.43 -8.95
CA ARG A 76 11.98 -6.25 -8.91
C ARG A 76 11.87 -7.45 -7.97
N PHE A 77 11.16 -7.30 -6.85
CA PHE A 77 10.98 -8.34 -5.83
C PHE A 77 9.48 -8.58 -5.60
N PRO A 78 8.80 -9.32 -6.50
CA PRO A 78 7.35 -9.50 -6.47
C PRO A 78 6.91 -10.57 -5.46
N GLU A 79 7.44 -10.51 -4.24
CA GLU A 79 7.09 -11.40 -3.14
C GLU A 79 6.07 -10.75 -2.21
N ALA A 80 5.19 -11.57 -1.63
CA ALA A 80 4.21 -11.08 -0.67
C ALA A 80 4.92 -10.59 0.60
N ALA A 81 5.08 -9.26 0.73
CA ALA A 81 5.68 -8.61 1.88
C ALA A 81 7.03 -9.18 2.35
N GLY A 82 7.83 -9.76 1.43
CA GLY A 82 9.14 -10.34 1.75
C GLY A 82 9.11 -11.71 2.45
N GLN A 83 8.01 -12.46 2.34
CA GLN A 83 7.99 -13.86 2.78
C GLN A 83 8.82 -14.73 1.81
N ALA A 84 10.00 -15.13 2.27
CA ALA A 84 10.74 -16.30 1.80
C ALA A 84 10.37 -17.52 2.65
#